data_AF-A0A9D5W6P0-F1
#
_entry.id   AF-A0A9D5W6P0-F1
#
_cell.length_a   1.000
_cell.length_b   1.000
_cell.length_c   1.000
_cell.angle_alpha   90.00
_cell.angle_beta   90.00
_cell.angle_gamma   90.00
#
_symmetry.space_group_name_H-M   'P 1'
#
loop_
_entity.id
_entity.type
_entity.pdbx_description
1 polymer ?
#
loop_
_entity_poly.entity_id
_entity_poly.type
_entity_poly.pdbx_seq_one_letter_code
_entity_poly.pdbx_strand_id
1 'polypeptide(L)'
;MEKPDQGKASDSEYRVYLNVPYSEREAAKEAGASFDFGKKSWYVSLHQAELDNITERWAEWDPDFARYQKTVQEKTPKNYLYVPYTEKDLALAAGAKFDFNAKSWFAPEGANMEKLESWLTAREPVPTVAMNPVDEFAKALRAAGLDLQGAAPAMDGKIHRVPLIDSKPGHLDGAYSGHLDGVPNGWSQNYQTGEKTKWKATGHTLTEEQKAALTREAEVRRIEREKERLKRQDEVAKFCRESFENRLDAVGDHPYLVKKGIPPVGIKESLSGDVLLVPLYNAEGELRNVQEISSDGTKLFQAGGQKKGCFNLVDPGKCHDQGEILLAEGYATGVSLNVATGKPVAVAFDAGNLEGVAIALRDKFPEAKIVICADHDHTKEHNIGVEKAKQAAEKVGGCVIVPVFNKEELSAGRTDFNDLAQSRGLEEVGRQLSRGLSQEKCRGVER
;
A
#
# COMPACT_ATOMS: atom_id res chain seq x y z
N MET A 1 3.48 -23.03 52.46
CA MET A 1 3.21 -24.29 51.73
C MET A 1 2.21 -23.97 50.64
N GLU A 2 2.72 -23.40 49.54
CA GLU A 2 1.94 -23.18 48.33
C GLU A 2 2.19 -24.35 47.38
N LYS A 3 1.10 -24.93 46.88
CA LYS A 3 1.09 -26.02 45.92
C LYS A 3 1.61 -25.54 44.56
N PRO A 4 2.23 -26.41 43.74
CA PRO A 4 2.68 -26.05 42.41
C PRO A 4 1.48 -25.90 41.46
N ASP A 5 1.43 -24.77 40.77
CA ASP A 5 0.51 -24.49 39.68
C ASP A 5 0.90 -25.32 38.45
N GLN A 6 0.04 -26.29 38.10
CA GLN A 6 0.08 -26.99 36.82
C GLN A 6 -0.86 -26.27 35.86
N GLY A 7 -0.35 -25.28 35.12
CA GLY A 7 -1.01 -24.69 33.97
C GLY A 7 -0.43 -25.25 32.67
N LYS A 8 -0.87 -26.45 32.24
CA LYS A 8 -0.61 -26.96 30.89
C LYS A 8 -1.28 -26.03 29.87
N ALA A 9 -0.52 -25.56 28.88
CA ALA A 9 -1.07 -24.97 27.66
C ALA A 9 -1.99 -26.01 26.99
N SER A 10 -3.25 -25.68 26.78
CA SER A 10 -4.24 -26.59 26.21
C SER A 10 -4.00 -26.78 24.72
N ASP A 11 -3.52 -27.98 24.40
CA ASP A 11 -3.66 -28.64 23.10
C ASP A 11 -5.12 -28.48 22.65
N SER A 12 -5.37 -27.73 21.58
CA SER A 12 -6.71 -27.57 21.04
C SER A 12 -7.12 -28.91 20.43
N GLU A 13 -7.80 -29.75 21.21
CA GLU A 13 -8.41 -31.00 20.75
C GLU A 13 -9.24 -30.71 19.50
N TYR A 14 -8.79 -31.21 18.34
CA TYR A 14 -9.64 -31.26 17.16
C TYR A 14 -10.78 -32.26 17.44
N ARG A 15 -11.99 -31.73 17.61
CA ARG A 15 -13.22 -32.48 17.81
C ARG A 15 -14.00 -32.49 16.52
N VAL A 16 -14.31 -33.68 16.01
CA VAL A 16 -15.24 -33.84 14.88
C VAL A 16 -16.62 -34.10 15.44
N TYR A 17 -17.60 -33.28 15.08
CA TYR A 17 -18.96 -33.43 15.59
C TYR A 17 -19.78 -34.36 14.69
N LEU A 18 -20.54 -35.26 15.32
CA LEU A 18 -21.30 -36.34 14.68
C LEU A 18 -22.80 -36.03 14.70
N ASN A 19 -23.49 -36.40 13.63
CA ASN A 19 -24.94 -36.32 13.54
C ASN A 19 -25.58 -37.66 13.96
N VAL A 20 -25.59 -37.93 15.27
CA VAL A 20 -26.10 -39.19 15.85
C VAL A 20 -27.60 -39.06 16.15
N PRO A 21 -28.49 -39.87 15.54
CA PRO A 21 -29.89 -39.92 15.91
C PRO A 21 -30.06 -40.31 17.38
N TYR A 22 -31.07 -39.76 18.06
CA TYR A 22 -31.29 -40.03 19.49
C TYR A 22 -31.43 -41.52 19.83
N SER A 23 -32.02 -42.30 18.90
CA SER A 23 -32.15 -43.76 19.00
C SER A 23 -30.83 -44.53 18.97
N GLU A 24 -29.75 -43.92 18.48
CA GLU A 24 -28.42 -44.54 18.28
C GLU A 24 -27.38 -44.02 19.28
N ARG A 25 -27.79 -43.25 20.29
CA ARG A 25 -26.89 -42.62 21.26
C ARG A 25 -26.01 -43.61 22.05
N GLU A 26 -26.54 -44.79 22.39
CA GLU A 26 -25.78 -45.81 23.12
C GLU A 26 -24.73 -46.46 22.20
N ALA A 27 -25.06 -46.68 20.93
CA ALA A 27 -24.11 -47.20 19.94
C ALA A 27 -22.97 -46.20 19.66
N ALA A 28 -23.28 -44.90 19.60
CA ALA A 28 -22.25 -43.87 19.44
C ALA A 28 -21.31 -43.80 20.66
N LYS A 29 -21.86 -43.97 21.87
CA LYS A 29 -21.08 -44.00 23.10
C LYS A 29 -20.18 -45.24 23.20
N GLU A 30 -20.70 -46.43 22.84
CA GLU A 30 -19.91 -47.67 22.76
C GLU A 30 -18.79 -47.57 21.73
N ALA A 31 -19.02 -46.85 20.64
CA ALA A 31 -18.03 -46.58 19.62
C ALA A 31 -16.99 -45.51 20.04
N GLY A 32 -17.06 -44.97 21.26
CA GLY A 32 -16.07 -44.02 21.79
C GLY A 32 -16.36 -42.54 21.52
N ALA A 33 -17.57 -42.20 21.03
CA ALA A 33 -17.98 -40.80 20.94
C ALA A 33 -18.35 -40.23 22.32
N SER A 34 -18.08 -38.93 22.50
CA SER A 34 -18.42 -38.15 23.69
C SER A 34 -19.51 -37.14 23.36
N PHE A 35 -20.33 -36.76 24.34
CA PHE A 35 -21.39 -35.77 24.14
C PHE A 35 -20.95 -34.39 24.64
N ASP A 36 -21.04 -33.38 23.78
CA ASP A 36 -20.81 -31.98 24.13
C ASP A 36 -22.15 -31.35 24.54
N PHE A 37 -22.30 -31.05 25.84
CA PHE A 37 -23.51 -30.44 26.37
C PHE A 37 -23.72 -28.99 25.92
N GLY A 38 -22.66 -28.26 25.58
CA GLY A 38 -22.72 -26.88 25.11
C GLY A 38 -23.24 -26.80 23.68
N LYS A 39 -22.77 -27.69 22.79
CA LYS A 39 -23.24 -27.80 21.40
C LYS A 39 -24.41 -28.77 21.20
N LYS A 40 -24.82 -29.48 22.25
CA LYS A 40 -25.84 -30.54 22.24
C LYS A 40 -25.61 -31.58 21.12
N SER A 41 -24.36 -31.93 20.88
CA SER A 41 -23.93 -32.79 19.77
C SER A 41 -22.91 -33.81 20.23
N TRP A 42 -22.90 -34.99 19.59
CA TRP A 42 -21.86 -36.00 19.80
C TRP A 42 -20.57 -35.58 19.08
N TYR A 43 -19.41 -35.98 19.58
CA TYR A 43 -18.11 -35.70 18.97
C TYR A 43 -17.09 -36.81 19.26
N VAL A 44 -16.02 -36.86 18.48
CA VAL A 44 -14.84 -37.70 18.75
C VAL A 44 -13.58 -36.84 18.78
N SER A 45 -12.70 -37.08 19.75
CA SER A 45 -11.37 -36.44 19.82
C SER A 45 -10.37 -37.19 18.95
N LEU A 46 -9.69 -36.48 18.06
CA LEU A 46 -8.82 -37.06 17.02
C LEU A 46 -7.53 -37.76 17.50
N HIS A 47 -7.25 -37.76 18.81
CA HIS A 47 -6.07 -38.44 19.36
C HIS A 47 -6.30 -39.92 19.71
N GLN A 48 -7.52 -40.46 19.56
CA GLN A 48 -7.88 -41.72 20.22
C GLN A 48 -8.67 -42.77 19.42
N ALA A 49 -8.74 -42.73 18.08
CA ALA A 49 -9.36 -43.84 17.36
C ALA A 49 -8.79 -44.12 15.96
N GLU A 50 -8.71 -45.42 15.66
CA GLU A 50 -8.84 -45.98 14.31
C GLU A 50 -10.26 -45.59 13.81
N LEU A 51 -10.34 -44.50 13.05
CA LEU A 51 -11.56 -43.67 12.86
C LEU A 51 -12.44 -44.06 11.66
N ASP A 52 -12.09 -45.10 10.93
CA ASP A 52 -12.77 -45.41 9.66
C ASP A 52 -14.24 -45.83 9.88
N ASN A 53 -14.53 -46.61 10.93
CA ASN A 53 -15.89 -47.11 11.18
C ASN A 53 -16.87 -46.10 11.81
N ILE A 54 -16.39 -45.10 12.56
CA ILE A 54 -17.25 -44.15 13.30
C ILE A 54 -17.65 -42.99 12.40
N THR A 55 -16.71 -42.54 11.58
CA THR A 55 -16.89 -41.33 10.77
C THR A 55 -17.70 -41.58 9.51
N GLU A 56 -17.59 -42.75 8.88
CA GLU A 56 -18.43 -43.09 7.73
C GLU A 56 -19.92 -43.20 8.08
N ARG A 57 -20.26 -43.60 9.31
CA ARG A 57 -21.64 -43.86 9.72
C ARG A 57 -22.42 -42.60 10.15
N TRP A 58 -21.74 -41.59 10.72
CA TRP A 58 -22.42 -40.42 11.31
C TRP A 58 -21.78 -39.05 11.01
N ALA A 59 -20.70 -38.94 10.22
CA ALA A 59 -19.95 -37.68 10.02
C ALA A 59 -20.34 -36.85 8.79
N GLU A 60 -21.49 -37.11 8.14
CA GLU A 60 -21.85 -36.49 6.85
C GLU A 60 -22.04 -34.95 6.86
N TRP A 61 -21.90 -34.24 7.99
CA TRP A 61 -22.12 -32.80 8.04
C TRP A 61 -21.12 -32.01 8.91
N ASP A 62 -19.83 -32.35 8.87
CA ASP A 62 -18.78 -31.48 9.46
C ASP A 62 -17.81 -30.97 8.37
N PRO A 63 -17.73 -29.65 8.10
CA PRO A 63 -16.74 -29.05 7.21
C PRO A 63 -15.28 -29.39 7.57
N ASP A 64 -15.00 -29.66 8.84
CA ASP A 64 -13.66 -30.06 9.29
C ASP A 64 -13.33 -31.51 8.91
N PHE A 65 -14.32 -32.36 8.62
CA PHE A 65 -14.10 -33.72 8.11
C PHE A 65 -13.61 -33.73 6.65
N ALA A 66 -14.13 -32.83 5.80
CA ALA A 66 -13.61 -32.64 4.45
C ALA A 66 -12.16 -32.11 4.45
N ARG A 67 -11.82 -31.30 5.46
CA ARG A 67 -10.47 -30.80 5.70
C ARG A 67 -9.53 -31.91 6.18
N TYR A 68 -10.03 -32.82 7.02
CA TYR A 68 -9.36 -34.03 7.48
C TYR A 68 -9.09 -35.02 6.34
N GLN A 69 -10.08 -35.36 5.50
CA GLN A 69 -9.87 -36.24 4.34
C GLN A 69 -8.79 -35.70 3.40
N LYS A 70 -8.74 -34.38 3.21
CA LYS A 70 -7.70 -33.72 2.41
C LYS A 70 -6.31 -33.78 3.06
N THR A 71 -6.23 -33.73 4.39
CA THR A 71 -4.95 -33.87 5.13
C THR A 71 -4.47 -35.32 5.23
N VAL A 72 -5.37 -36.30 5.22
CA VAL A 72 -5.03 -37.73 5.18
C VAL A 72 -4.55 -38.14 3.78
N GLN A 73 -5.14 -37.62 2.71
CA GLN A 73 -4.61 -37.82 1.34
C GLN A 73 -3.20 -37.24 1.14
N GLU A 74 -2.80 -36.22 1.88
CA GLU A 74 -1.45 -35.63 1.80
C GLU A 74 -0.37 -36.40 2.60
N LYS A 75 -0.76 -37.41 3.39
CA LYS A 75 0.15 -38.26 4.19
C LYS A 75 0.71 -39.48 3.44
N THR A 76 0.58 -39.56 2.12
CA THR A 76 1.41 -40.49 1.33
C THR A 76 2.87 -40.06 1.41
N PRO A 77 3.82 -40.99 1.67
CA PRO A 77 5.24 -40.67 1.72
C PRO A 77 5.69 -40.08 0.38
N LYS A 78 6.14 -38.81 0.40
CA LYS A 78 6.65 -38.11 -0.78
C LYS A 78 8.15 -38.37 -0.92
N ASN A 79 8.60 -38.77 -2.11
CA ASN A 79 10.02 -38.91 -2.40
C ASN A 79 10.61 -37.54 -2.73
N TYR A 80 11.27 -36.91 -1.76
CA TYR A 80 11.91 -35.61 -1.94
C TYR A 80 13.19 -35.70 -2.79
N LEU A 81 13.43 -34.63 -3.55
CA LEU A 81 14.50 -34.49 -4.55
C LEU A 81 15.39 -33.29 -4.19
N TYR A 82 16.69 -33.47 -4.31
CA TYR A 82 17.73 -32.46 -4.12
C TYR A 82 18.05 -31.78 -5.47
N VAL A 83 17.12 -30.98 -5.97
CA VAL A 83 17.24 -30.28 -7.26
C VAL A 83 17.96 -28.94 -7.08
N PRO A 84 19.16 -28.72 -7.66
CA PRO A 84 19.79 -27.41 -7.70
C PRO A 84 18.92 -26.39 -8.44
N TYR A 85 18.99 -25.10 -8.05
CA TYR A 85 18.16 -24.07 -8.67
C TYR A 85 18.33 -23.97 -10.20
N THR A 86 19.54 -24.22 -10.71
CA THR A 86 19.88 -24.21 -12.14
C THR A 86 19.24 -25.35 -12.93
N GLU A 87 18.77 -26.39 -12.25
CA GLU A 87 18.21 -27.60 -12.86
C GLU A 87 16.69 -27.73 -12.63
N LYS A 88 16.06 -26.71 -12.05
CA LYS A 88 14.63 -26.69 -11.72
C LYS A 88 13.73 -26.98 -12.93
N ASP A 89 14.08 -26.44 -14.09
CA ASP A 89 13.27 -26.57 -15.31
C ASP A 89 13.36 -27.99 -15.88
N LEU A 90 14.52 -28.64 -15.71
CA LEU A 90 14.73 -30.04 -16.08
C LEU A 90 13.97 -30.99 -15.14
N ALA A 91 13.98 -30.72 -13.83
CA ALA A 91 13.22 -31.48 -12.86
C ALA A 91 11.70 -31.36 -13.09
N LEU A 92 11.22 -30.15 -13.39
CA LEU A 92 9.83 -29.90 -13.73
C LEU A 92 9.42 -30.62 -15.03
N ALA A 93 10.28 -30.61 -16.05
CA ALA A 93 10.07 -31.35 -17.29
C ALA A 93 10.08 -32.89 -17.10
N ALA A 94 10.78 -33.38 -16.08
CA ALA A 94 10.78 -34.79 -15.66
C ALA A 94 9.59 -35.17 -14.77
N GLY A 95 8.73 -34.20 -14.43
CA GLY A 95 7.49 -34.41 -13.68
C GLY A 95 7.60 -34.15 -12.17
N ALA A 96 8.70 -33.58 -11.68
CA ALA A 96 8.83 -33.18 -10.28
C ALA A 96 7.86 -32.04 -9.93
N LYS A 97 7.37 -32.04 -8.69
CA LYS A 97 6.53 -30.97 -8.12
C LYS A 97 7.21 -30.33 -6.93
N PHE A 98 6.95 -29.06 -6.67
CA PHE A 98 7.47 -28.36 -5.51
C PHE A 98 6.47 -28.41 -4.35
N ASP A 99 6.92 -28.86 -3.18
CA ASP A 99 6.17 -28.78 -1.95
C ASP A 99 6.51 -27.46 -1.24
N PHE A 100 5.54 -26.56 -1.16
CA PHE A 100 5.72 -25.24 -0.53
C PHE A 100 5.91 -25.32 0.99
N ASN A 101 5.35 -26.33 1.65
CA ASN A 101 5.47 -26.52 3.10
C ASN A 101 6.85 -27.08 3.46
N ALA A 102 7.32 -28.08 2.71
CA ALA A 102 8.64 -28.68 2.90
C ALA A 102 9.77 -27.91 2.19
N LYS A 103 9.43 -26.88 1.39
CA LYS A 103 10.35 -26.10 0.54
C LYS A 103 11.29 -26.97 -0.29
N SER A 104 10.77 -28.10 -0.78
CA SER A 104 11.56 -29.15 -1.44
C SER A 104 10.83 -29.68 -2.66
N TRP A 105 11.59 -30.09 -3.67
CA TRP A 105 11.03 -30.80 -4.82
C TRP A 105 10.69 -32.24 -4.43
N PHE A 106 9.65 -32.82 -5.01
CA PHE A 106 9.30 -34.23 -4.82
C PHE A 106 8.83 -34.85 -6.13
N ALA A 107 9.00 -36.17 -6.25
CA ALA A 107 8.47 -36.95 -7.35
C ALA A 107 7.03 -37.40 -7.02
N PRO A 108 5.98 -36.86 -7.68
CA PRO A 108 4.62 -37.36 -7.53
C PRO A 108 4.45 -38.74 -8.21
N GLU A 109 3.39 -39.45 -7.83
CA GLU A 109 3.01 -40.72 -8.46
C GLU A 109 2.77 -40.52 -9.98
N GLY A 110 3.50 -41.28 -10.80
CA GLY A 110 3.49 -41.15 -12.28
C GLY A 110 4.62 -40.27 -12.87
N ALA A 111 5.50 -39.69 -12.05
CA ALA A 111 6.67 -38.97 -12.55
C ALA A 111 7.71 -39.92 -13.18
N ASN A 112 8.51 -39.42 -14.13
CA ASN A 112 9.52 -40.23 -14.80
C ASN A 112 10.73 -40.43 -13.87
N MET A 113 10.72 -41.52 -13.12
CA MET A 113 11.75 -41.82 -12.13
C MET A 113 13.14 -41.99 -12.74
N GLU A 114 13.27 -42.57 -13.95
CA GLU A 114 14.56 -42.72 -14.64
C GLU A 114 15.25 -41.36 -14.87
N LYS A 115 14.48 -40.29 -15.09
CA LYS A 115 15.01 -38.93 -15.25
C LYS A 115 15.21 -38.20 -13.92
N LEU A 116 14.58 -38.66 -12.84
CA LEU A 116 14.62 -38.01 -11.53
C LEU A 116 15.63 -38.65 -10.58
N GLU A 117 16.13 -39.84 -10.88
CA GLU A 117 17.11 -40.58 -10.07
C GLU A 117 18.35 -39.75 -9.71
N SER A 118 18.81 -38.90 -10.62
CA SER A 118 19.97 -38.04 -10.40
C SER A 118 19.80 -37.06 -9.23
N TRP A 119 18.57 -36.73 -8.86
CA TRP A 119 18.22 -35.82 -7.77
C TRP A 119 17.76 -36.52 -6.49
N LEU A 120 17.71 -37.86 -6.44
CA LEU A 120 17.36 -38.59 -5.22
C LEU A 120 18.47 -38.54 -4.16
N THR A 121 19.72 -38.36 -4.58
CA THR A 121 20.87 -38.25 -3.67
C THR A 121 21.33 -36.81 -3.58
N ALA A 122 21.51 -36.30 -2.36
CA ALA A 122 22.12 -35.00 -2.13
C ALA A 122 23.53 -34.97 -2.73
N ARG A 123 23.72 -34.16 -3.77
CA ARG A 123 25.04 -33.86 -4.33
C ARG A 123 25.57 -32.63 -3.61
N GLU A 124 26.86 -32.63 -3.26
CA GLU A 124 27.49 -31.41 -2.77
C GLU A 124 27.32 -30.32 -3.83
N PRO A 125 26.89 -29.10 -3.44
CA PRO A 125 26.74 -28.02 -4.39
C PRO A 125 28.09 -27.77 -5.05
N VAL A 126 28.17 -28.03 -6.35
CA VAL A 126 29.35 -27.66 -7.15
C VAL A 126 29.52 -26.15 -6.97
N PRO A 127 30.67 -25.67 -6.46
CA PRO A 127 30.89 -24.25 -6.31
C PRO A 127 30.81 -23.61 -7.69
N THR A 128 29.71 -22.91 -7.97
CA THR A 128 29.63 -22.03 -9.14
C THR A 128 30.72 -21.00 -8.95
N VAL A 129 31.71 -20.98 -9.84
CA VAL A 129 32.81 -20.00 -9.82
C VAL A 129 32.18 -18.62 -9.69
N ALA A 130 32.31 -18.02 -8.50
CA ALA A 130 31.75 -16.72 -8.21
C ALA A 130 32.49 -15.71 -9.10
N MET A 131 31.85 -15.29 -10.20
CA MET A 131 32.29 -14.11 -10.92
C MET A 131 32.34 -12.96 -9.92
N ASN A 132 33.35 -12.09 -10.03
CA ASN A 132 33.43 -10.92 -9.18
C ASN A 132 32.10 -10.14 -9.28
N PRO A 133 31.41 -9.84 -8.16
CA PRO A 133 30.15 -9.11 -8.15
C PRO A 133 30.17 -7.80 -8.95
N VAL A 134 31.33 -7.13 -8.99
CA VAL A 134 31.53 -5.90 -9.78
C VAL A 134 31.42 -6.20 -11.28
N ASP A 135 32.01 -7.31 -11.75
CA ASP A 135 31.96 -7.72 -13.16
C ASP A 135 30.57 -8.23 -13.57
N GLU A 136 29.92 -8.98 -12.68
CA GLU A 136 28.55 -9.46 -12.89
C GLU A 136 27.58 -8.26 -12.98
N PHE A 137 27.72 -7.28 -12.09
CA PHE A 137 26.92 -6.06 -12.15
C PHE A 137 27.23 -5.25 -13.41
N ALA A 138 28.50 -5.10 -13.81
CA ALA A 138 28.87 -4.40 -15.04
C ALA A 138 28.20 -5.02 -16.28
N LYS A 139 28.09 -6.35 -16.33
CA LYS A 139 27.34 -7.05 -17.38
C LYS A 139 25.84 -6.75 -17.31
N ALA A 140 25.24 -6.77 -16.12
CA ALA A 140 23.83 -6.44 -15.93
C ALA A 140 23.52 -4.98 -16.35
N LEU A 141 24.40 -4.03 -16.04
CA LEU A 141 24.26 -2.63 -16.47
C LEU A 141 24.33 -2.49 -17.99
N ARG A 142 25.28 -3.14 -18.65
CA ARG A 142 25.38 -3.15 -20.12
C ARG A 142 24.16 -3.79 -20.77
N ALA A 143 23.66 -4.90 -20.21
CA ALA A 143 22.44 -5.53 -20.70
C ALA A 143 21.20 -4.63 -20.55
N ALA A 144 21.18 -3.77 -19.53
CA ALA A 144 20.16 -2.73 -19.35
C ALA A 144 20.38 -1.48 -20.22
N GLY A 145 21.36 -1.51 -21.14
CA GLY A 145 21.65 -0.43 -22.09
C GLY A 145 22.51 0.70 -21.53
N LEU A 146 23.10 0.57 -20.34
CA LEU A 146 23.96 1.58 -19.74
C LEU A 146 25.41 1.40 -20.23
N ASP A 147 26.02 2.50 -20.68
CA ASP A 147 27.41 2.53 -21.11
C ASP A 147 28.32 3.04 -19.97
N LEU A 148 29.16 2.14 -19.46
CA LEU A 148 30.15 2.46 -18.43
C LEU A 148 31.46 3.02 -19.00
N GLN A 149 31.57 3.19 -20.32
CA GLN A 149 32.75 3.73 -21.01
C GLN A 149 34.06 3.00 -20.66
N GLY A 150 33.98 1.70 -20.44
CA GLY A 150 35.13 0.86 -20.06
C GLY A 150 35.50 0.90 -18.57
N ALA A 151 34.83 1.71 -17.75
CA ALA A 151 35.03 1.72 -16.30
C ALA A 151 34.27 0.57 -15.60
N ALA A 152 34.78 0.15 -14.43
CA ALA A 152 34.05 -0.71 -13.52
C ALA A 152 32.96 0.10 -12.79
N PRO A 153 31.79 -0.50 -12.48
CA PRO A 153 30.73 0.20 -11.78
C PRO A 153 31.12 0.48 -10.32
N ALA A 154 30.79 1.68 -9.85
CA ALA A 154 30.96 2.06 -8.46
C ALA A 154 29.90 1.38 -7.58
N MET A 155 30.34 0.64 -6.56
CA MET A 155 29.46 -0.11 -5.66
C MET A 155 29.37 0.52 -4.27
N ASP A 156 29.21 1.84 -4.22
CA ASP A 156 29.23 2.66 -2.99
C ASP A 156 27.83 3.03 -2.46
N GLY A 157 26.77 2.46 -3.04
CA GLY A 157 25.38 2.73 -2.69
C GLY A 157 24.88 4.13 -3.10
N LYS A 158 25.69 4.91 -3.85
CA LYS A 158 25.27 6.21 -4.39
C LYS A 158 24.69 6.04 -5.79
N ILE A 159 23.95 7.06 -6.23
CA ILE A 159 23.40 7.10 -7.59
C ILE A 159 24.46 7.65 -8.53
N HIS A 160 24.84 6.85 -9.53
CA HIS A 160 25.77 7.23 -10.58
C HIS A 160 25.03 7.41 -11.90
N ARG A 161 25.27 8.54 -12.58
CA ARG A 161 24.69 8.86 -13.89
C ARG A 161 25.68 8.48 -15.00
N VAL A 162 25.19 7.76 -16.00
CA VAL A 162 25.99 7.25 -17.13
C VAL A 162 25.23 7.40 -18.45
N PRO A 163 25.92 7.46 -19.59
CA PRO A 163 25.26 7.43 -20.88
C PRO A 163 24.61 6.08 -21.17
N LEU A 164 23.77 6.06 -22.20
CA LEU A 164 23.27 4.81 -22.80
C LEU A 164 24.14 4.44 -24.00
N ILE A 165 24.23 3.15 -24.31
CA ILE A 165 25.07 2.59 -25.39
C ILE A 165 24.79 3.27 -26.74
N ASP A 166 23.53 3.63 -27.03
CA ASP A 166 23.12 4.26 -28.29
C ASP A 166 22.85 5.78 -28.16
N SER A 167 23.28 6.41 -27.05
CA SER A 167 23.01 7.83 -26.81
C SER A 167 24.04 8.76 -27.46
N LYS A 168 23.62 10.00 -27.76
CA LYS A 168 24.51 11.06 -28.23
C LYS A 168 25.58 11.38 -27.16
N PRO A 169 26.82 11.72 -27.56
CA PRO A 169 27.87 12.10 -26.61
C PRO A 169 27.41 13.20 -25.66
N GLY A 170 27.57 13.00 -24.35
CA GLY A 170 27.23 13.96 -23.30
C GLY A 170 25.85 13.80 -22.64
N HIS A 171 24.99 12.90 -23.12
CA HIS A 171 23.71 12.61 -22.50
C HIS A 171 23.83 11.49 -21.45
N LEU A 172 23.57 11.80 -20.17
CA LEU A 172 23.65 10.83 -19.07
C LEU A 172 22.27 10.26 -18.72
N ASP A 173 21.59 9.63 -19.68
CA ASP A 173 20.21 9.13 -19.54
C ASP A 173 20.09 7.76 -18.86
N GLY A 174 21.20 7.21 -18.38
CA GLY A 174 21.24 6.04 -17.50
C GLY A 174 21.53 6.43 -16.04
N ALA A 175 20.98 5.69 -15.09
CA ALA A 175 21.44 5.72 -13.71
C ALA A 175 21.56 4.32 -13.11
N TYR A 176 22.48 4.15 -12.18
CA TYR A 176 22.56 2.93 -11.39
C TYR A 176 22.99 3.21 -9.96
N SER A 177 22.77 2.24 -9.08
CA SER A 177 23.38 2.19 -7.75
C SER A 177 23.69 0.76 -7.39
N GLY A 178 24.93 0.51 -6.95
CA GLY A 178 25.43 -0.80 -6.58
C GLY A 178 25.87 -0.84 -5.12
N HIS A 179 25.68 -1.99 -4.49
CA HIS A 179 25.91 -2.26 -3.08
C HIS A 179 26.78 -3.51 -2.93
N LEU A 180 27.84 -3.44 -2.13
CA LEU A 180 28.62 -4.62 -1.72
C LEU A 180 28.25 -5.09 -0.30
N ASP A 181 27.45 -4.32 0.44
CA ASP A 181 27.00 -4.69 1.77
C ASP A 181 25.98 -5.83 1.72
N GLY A 182 26.27 -6.91 2.45
CA GLY A 182 25.44 -8.12 2.47
C GLY A 182 25.59 -8.99 1.22
N VAL A 183 24.47 -9.36 0.58
CA VAL A 183 24.51 -9.96 -0.76
C VAL A 183 24.68 -8.80 -1.74
N PRO A 184 25.78 -8.75 -2.52
CA PRO A 184 25.98 -7.67 -3.46
C PRO A 184 24.77 -7.53 -4.39
N ASN A 185 24.27 -6.31 -4.52
CA ASN A 185 23.04 -6.04 -5.24
C ASN A 185 23.07 -4.64 -5.84
N GLY A 186 22.10 -4.33 -6.68
CA GLY A 186 22.00 -3.02 -7.27
C GLY A 186 20.76 -2.85 -8.12
N TRP A 187 20.62 -1.66 -8.69
CA TRP A 187 19.58 -1.37 -9.66
C TRP A 187 20.13 -0.49 -10.78
N SER A 188 19.49 -0.56 -11.94
CA SER A 188 19.69 0.33 -13.08
C SER A 188 18.37 0.93 -13.54
N GLN A 189 18.45 2.11 -14.15
CA GLN A 189 17.33 2.80 -14.77
C GLN A 189 17.76 3.42 -16.09
N ASN A 190 16.99 3.16 -17.13
CA ASN A 190 17.05 3.88 -18.39
C ASN A 190 15.95 4.96 -18.39
N TYR A 191 16.32 6.24 -18.47
CA TYR A 191 15.34 7.35 -18.43
C TYR A 191 14.66 7.62 -19.77
N GLN A 192 15.18 7.10 -20.88
CA GLN A 192 14.52 7.22 -22.18
C GLN A 192 13.36 6.23 -22.32
N THR A 193 13.57 4.98 -21.87
CA THR A 193 12.54 3.93 -21.92
C THR A 193 11.69 3.86 -20.65
N GLY A 194 12.18 4.43 -19.54
CA GLY A 194 11.57 4.32 -18.22
C GLY A 194 11.83 2.98 -17.52
N GLU A 195 12.57 2.07 -18.16
CA GLU A 195 12.84 0.73 -17.64
C GLU A 195 13.73 0.77 -16.39
N LYS A 196 13.39 -0.06 -15.40
CA LYS A 196 14.14 -0.23 -14.15
C LYS A 196 14.39 -1.70 -13.90
N THR A 197 15.65 -2.05 -13.68
CA THR A 197 16.08 -3.43 -13.45
C THR A 197 16.79 -3.54 -12.11
N LYS A 198 16.56 -4.65 -11.40
CA LYS A 198 17.26 -4.99 -10.15
C LYS A 198 18.23 -6.13 -10.42
N TRP A 199 19.40 -6.06 -9.81
CA TRP A 199 20.44 -7.10 -9.89
C TRP A 199 20.83 -7.56 -8.48
N LYS A 200 21.17 -8.84 -8.37
CA LYS A 200 21.78 -9.46 -7.17
C LYS A 200 22.86 -10.42 -7.63
N ALA A 201 23.99 -10.45 -6.93
CA ALA A 201 25.11 -11.31 -7.27
C ALA A 201 24.74 -12.79 -7.12
N THR A 202 25.22 -13.58 -8.08
CA THR A 202 25.04 -15.03 -8.10
C THR A 202 26.03 -15.68 -7.12
N GLY A 203 25.61 -16.75 -6.44
CA GLY A 203 26.47 -17.55 -5.55
C GLY A 203 26.82 -16.90 -4.20
N HIS A 204 26.28 -15.71 -3.90
CA HIS A 204 26.49 -15.03 -2.63
C HIS A 204 25.28 -15.27 -1.70
N THR A 205 25.46 -16.12 -0.70
CA THR A 205 24.45 -16.35 0.34
C THR A 205 24.95 -15.86 1.69
N LEU A 206 24.20 -14.96 2.32
CA LEU A 206 24.44 -14.57 3.70
C LEU A 206 24.05 -15.71 4.65
N THR A 207 24.80 -15.87 5.73
CA THR A 207 24.37 -16.70 6.86
C THR A 207 23.14 -16.07 7.53
N GLU A 208 22.35 -16.85 8.26
CA GLU A 208 21.19 -16.33 9.00
C GLU A 208 21.58 -15.24 10.01
N GLU A 209 22.75 -15.36 10.64
CA GLU A 209 23.32 -14.36 11.56
C GLU A 209 23.65 -13.04 10.85
N GLN A 210 24.23 -13.11 9.64
CA GLN A 210 24.54 -11.93 8.82
C GLN A 210 23.27 -11.25 8.31
N LYS A 211 22.25 -12.01 7.89
CA LYS A 211 20.92 -11.47 7.52
C LYS A 211 20.26 -10.77 8.71
N ALA A 212 20.31 -11.39 9.90
CA ALA A 212 19.77 -10.81 11.12
C ALA A 212 20.53 -9.53 11.54
N ALA A 213 21.86 -9.49 11.38
CA ALA A 213 22.65 -8.28 11.63
C ALA A 213 22.29 -7.13 10.69
N LEU A 214 22.21 -7.37 9.38
CA LEU A 214 21.81 -6.36 8.39
C LEU A 214 20.38 -5.87 8.58
N THR A 215 19.46 -6.76 8.96
CA THR A 215 18.08 -6.37 9.26
C THR A 215 18.02 -5.46 10.48
N ARG A 216 18.78 -5.77 11.55
CA ARG A 216 18.91 -4.90 12.73
C ARG A 216 19.52 -3.55 12.37
N GLU A 217 20.58 -3.51 11.56
CA GLU A 217 21.20 -2.26 11.13
C GLU A 217 20.27 -1.42 10.24
N ALA A 218 19.56 -2.05 9.30
CA ALA A 218 18.57 -1.38 8.46
C ALA A 218 17.42 -0.80 9.30
N GLU A 219 17.00 -1.51 10.35
CA GLU A 219 16.00 -1.05 11.30
C GLU A 219 16.50 0.15 12.10
N VAL A 220 17.73 0.10 12.64
CA VAL A 220 18.35 1.23 13.33
C VAL A 220 18.43 2.45 12.42
N ARG A 221 18.95 2.30 11.19
CA ARG A 221 19.01 3.40 10.19
C ARG A 221 17.62 3.90 9.78
N ARG A 222 16.58 3.05 9.80
CA ARG A 222 15.19 3.46 9.55
C ARG A 222 14.68 4.35 10.69
N ILE A 223 14.88 3.91 11.93
CA ILE A 223 14.49 4.65 13.14
C ILE A 223 15.24 6.00 13.21
N GLU A 224 16.53 6.03 12.93
CA GLU A 224 17.33 7.26 12.91
C GLU A 224 16.82 8.25 11.86
N ARG A 225 16.63 7.80 10.61
CA ARG A 225 16.08 8.66 9.54
C ARG A 225 14.68 9.16 9.86
N GLU A 226 13.84 8.33 10.48
CA GLU A 226 12.51 8.75 10.91
C GLU A 226 12.58 9.81 12.00
N LYS A 227 13.45 9.63 12.99
CA LYS A 227 13.68 10.61 14.06
C LYS A 227 14.19 11.94 13.52
N GLU A 228 15.17 11.92 12.61
CA GLU A 228 15.67 13.12 11.93
C GLU A 228 14.59 13.80 11.10
N ARG A 229 13.78 13.03 10.37
CA ARG A 229 12.64 13.55 9.61
C ARG A 229 11.62 14.24 10.51
N LEU A 230 11.25 13.63 11.63
CA LEU A 230 10.30 14.22 12.58
C LEU A 230 10.86 15.51 13.20
N LYS A 231 12.11 15.48 13.65
CA LYS A 231 12.79 16.68 14.17
C LYS A 231 12.78 17.81 13.14
N ARG A 232 13.13 17.52 11.89
CA ARG A 232 13.13 18.51 10.81
C ARG A 232 11.72 19.05 10.54
N GLN A 233 10.71 18.20 10.57
CA GLN A 233 9.31 18.61 10.42
C GLN A 233 8.85 19.52 11.56
N ASP A 234 9.25 19.25 12.80
CA ASP A 234 8.92 20.09 13.96
C ASP A 234 9.59 21.46 13.89
N GLU A 235 10.86 21.52 13.48
CA GLU A 235 11.58 22.78 13.25
C GLU A 235 10.89 23.64 12.18
N VAL A 236 10.50 23.02 11.06
CA VAL A 236 9.77 23.71 9.98
C VAL A 236 8.37 24.13 10.44
N ALA A 237 7.66 23.29 11.18
CA ALA A 237 6.34 23.62 11.73
C ALA A 237 6.40 24.87 12.63
N LYS A 238 7.42 24.96 13.49
CA LYS A 238 7.67 26.14 14.32
C LYS A 238 7.92 27.39 13.46
N PHE A 239 8.81 27.30 12.47
CA PHE A 239 9.09 28.41 11.55
C PHE A 239 7.82 28.87 10.79
N CYS A 240 7.04 27.92 10.26
CA CYS A 240 5.79 28.20 9.57
C CYS A 240 4.79 28.92 10.49
N ARG A 241 4.67 28.48 11.75
CA ARG A 241 3.78 29.12 12.74
C ARG A 241 4.16 30.55 13.01
N GLU A 242 5.42 30.80 13.35
CA GLU A 242 5.94 32.16 13.60
C GLU A 242 5.77 33.07 12.37
N SER A 243 5.97 32.51 11.18
CA SER A 243 5.85 33.25 9.92
C SER A 243 4.39 33.51 9.53
N PHE A 244 3.45 32.63 9.85
CA PHE A 244 2.04 32.70 9.46
C PHE A 244 1.19 33.50 10.45
N GLU A 245 1.44 33.37 11.76
CA GLU A 245 0.66 34.05 12.80
C GLU A 245 0.72 35.58 12.65
N ASN A 246 1.90 36.10 12.30
CA ASN A 246 2.17 37.53 12.13
C ASN A 246 1.76 38.10 10.76
N ARG A 247 0.97 37.37 9.97
CA ARG A 247 0.48 37.81 8.66
C ARG A 247 -0.97 38.24 8.74
N LEU A 248 -1.35 39.12 7.83
CA LEU A 248 -2.72 39.57 7.66
C LEU A 248 -3.50 38.54 6.83
N ASP A 249 -4.80 38.47 7.07
CA ASP A 249 -5.70 37.68 6.24
C ASP A 249 -5.65 38.20 4.80
N ALA A 250 -5.65 37.28 3.84
CA ALA A 250 -5.53 37.67 2.44
C ALA A 250 -6.75 38.46 2.01
N VAL A 251 -6.52 39.48 1.18
CA VAL A 251 -7.59 40.22 0.52
C VAL A 251 -7.88 39.67 -0.88
N GLY A 252 -9.08 39.95 -1.39
CA GLY A 252 -9.62 39.32 -2.61
C GLY A 252 -9.02 39.79 -3.94
N ASP A 253 -8.01 40.66 -3.93
CA ASP A 253 -7.42 41.28 -5.13
C ASP A 253 -6.17 40.54 -5.65
N HIS A 254 -5.64 39.55 -4.91
CA HIS A 254 -4.49 38.79 -5.35
C HIS A 254 -4.74 38.11 -6.72
N PRO A 255 -3.81 38.20 -7.70
CA PRO A 255 -4.05 37.74 -9.07
C PRO A 255 -4.50 36.29 -9.21
N TYR A 256 -3.97 35.39 -8.37
CA TYR A 256 -4.42 33.99 -8.32
C TYR A 256 -5.91 33.85 -7.94
N LEU A 257 -6.38 34.60 -6.93
CA LEU A 257 -7.77 34.54 -6.46
C LEU A 257 -8.71 35.09 -7.53
N VAL A 258 -8.35 36.22 -8.13
CA VAL A 258 -9.11 36.84 -9.24
C VAL A 258 -9.19 35.89 -10.44
N LYS A 259 -8.05 35.30 -10.85
CA LYS A 259 -8.01 34.32 -11.94
C LYS A 259 -8.83 33.08 -11.65
N LYS A 260 -8.85 32.63 -10.38
CA LYS A 260 -9.65 31.47 -9.96
C LYS A 260 -11.11 31.82 -9.70
N GLY A 261 -11.46 33.09 -9.50
CA GLY A 261 -12.81 33.54 -9.23
C GLY A 261 -13.30 33.14 -7.84
N ILE A 262 -12.41 33.11 -6.85
CA ILE A 262 -12.69 32.60 -5.49
C ILE A 262 -12.36 33.64 -4.41
N PRO A 263 -13.09 33.66 -3.29
CA PRO A 263 -12.72 34.48 -2.13
C PRO A 263 -11.52 33.89 -1.35
N PRO A 264 -10.79 34.72 -0.59
CA PRO A 264 -9.79 34.25 0.37
C PRO A 264 -10.47 33.71 1.62
N VAL A 265 -10.52 32.38 1.80
CA VAL A 265 -11.13 31.73 2.96
C VAL A 265 -10.07 30.99 3.76
N GLY A 266 -9.81 31.45 4.99
CA GLY A 266 -8.88 30.78 5.90
C GLY A 266 -7.41 30.80 5.46
N ILE A 267 -7.03 31.81 4.67
CA ILE A 267 -5.67 32.01 4.15
C ILE A 267 -5.18 33.43 4.43
N LYS A 268 -3.86 33.58 4.41
CA LYS A 268 -3.17 34.84 4.68
C LYS A 268 -2.33 35.27 3.49
N GLU A 269 -1.76 36.46 3.53
CA GLU A 269 -0.85 36.97 2.50
C GLU A 269 0.53 37.33 3.07
N SER A 270 1.54 37.34 2.20
CA SER A 270 2.86 37.88 2.52
C SER A 270 2.77 39.37 2.87
N LEU A 271 3.81 39.92 3.51
CA LEU A 271 3.85 41.36 3.82
C LEU A 271 3.79 42.26 2.58
N SER A 272 4.24 41.76 1.43
CA SER A 272 4.19 42.42 0.12
C SER A 272 2.86 42.23 -0.61
N GLY A 273 1.99 41.32 -0.15
CA GLY A 273 0.72 40.99 -0.81
C GLY A 273 0.85 40.23 -2.14
N ASP A 274 2.05 39.78 -2.51
CA ASP A 274 2.36 39.12 -3.79
C ASP A 274 2.29 37.59 -3.74
N VAL A 275 2.17 37.03 -2.54
CA VAL A 275 2.13 35.60 -2.25
C VAL A 275 1.02 35.32 -1.25
N LEU A 276 0.15 34.36 -1.58
CA LEU A 276 -0.83 33.80 -0.64
C LEU A 276 -0.20 32.67 0.17
N LEU A 277 -0.60 32.57 1.43
CA LEU A 277 -0.16 31.59 2.40
C LEU A 277 -1.35 30.72 2.78
N VAL A 278 -1.35 29.47 2.32
CA VAL A 278 -2.38 28.47 2.63
C VAL A 278 -1.84 27.54 3.72
N PRO A 279 -2.40 27.56 4.94
CA PRO A 279 -1.86 26.78 6.06
C PRO A 279 -2.20 25.29 5.98
N LEU A 280 -1.26 24.43 6.34
CA LEU A 280 -1.42 22.98 6.45
C LEU A 280 -1.43 22.55 7.92
N TYR A 281 -2.57 22.05 8.38
CA TYR A 281 -2.75 21.55 9.74
C TYR A 281 -2.77 20.01 9.78
N ASN A 282 -2.25 19.39 10.84
CA ASN A 282 -2.49 17.98 11.11
C ASN A 282 -3.87 17.74 11.76
N ALA A 283 -4.20 16.47 12.04
CA ALA A 283 -5.46 16.09 12.67
C ALA A 283 -5.65 16.75 14.05
N GLU A 284 -4.55 16.99 14.76
CA GLU A 284 -4.49 17.64 16.06
C GLU A 284 -4.74 19.16 16.00
N GLY A 285 -4.75 19.74 14.79
CA GLY A 285 -4.97 21.19 14.58
C GLY A 285 -3.69 22.02 14.71
N GLU A 286 -2.52 21.40 14.70
CA GLU A 286 -1.23 22.10 14.72
C GLU A 286 -0.85 22.53 13.30
N LEU A 287 -0.39 23.77 13.12
CA LEU A 287 0.19 24.18 11.84
C LEU A 287 1.53 23.47 11.64
N ARG A 288 1.64 22.67 10.58
CA ARG A 288 2.82 21.86 10.27
C ARG A 288 3.57 22.29 9.02
N ASN A 289 2.91 22.99 8.11
CA ASN A 289 3.51 23.52 6.88
C ASN A 289 2.64 24.68 6.34
N VAL A 290 3.13 25.38 5.32
CA VAL A 290 2.39 26.39 4.55
C VAL A 290 2.65 26.13 3.06
N GLN A 291 1.60 26.22 2.25
CA GLN A 291 1.71 26.33 0.80
C GLN A 291 1.71 27.81 0.42
N GLU A 292 2.75 28.25 -0.26
CA GLU A 292 2.85 29.56 -0.86
C GLU A 292 2.31 29.51 -2.28
N ILE A 293 1.47 30.48 -2.65
CA ILE A 293 0.94 30.64 -4.00
C ILE A 293 1.32 32.02 -4.51
N SER A 294 2.24 32.08 -5.48
CA SER A 294 2.67 33.32 -6.11
C SER A 294 1.60 33.89 -7.06
N SER A 295 1.75 35.15 -7.42
CA SER A 295 0.85 35.86 -8.34
C SER A 295 0.66 35.18 -9.70
N ASP A 296 1.66 34.45 -10.22
CA ASP A 296 1.58 33.67 -11.46
C ASP A 296 0.82 32.33 -11.30
N GLY A 297 0.52 31.94 -10.05
CA GLY A 297 -0.11 30.68 -9.69
C GLY A 297 0.87 29.55 -9.37
N THR A 298 2.18 29.80 -9.33
CA THR A 298 3.19 28.85 -8.86
C THR A 298 2.93 28.52 -7.40
N LYS A 299 2.90 27.22 -7.06
CA LYS A 299 2.61 26.72 -5.71
C LYS A 299 3.80 25.98 -5.15
N LEU A 300 4.29 26.39 -3.99
CA LEU A 300 5.43 25.78 -3.32
C LEU A 300 5.09 25.48 -1.85
N PHE A 301 5.73 24.48 -1.27
CA PHE A 301 5.61 24.17 0.16
C PHE A 301 6.92 24.49 0.86
N GLN A 302 6.86 24.75 2.17
CA GLN A 302 8.07 24.86 2.95
C GLN A 302 8.83 23.53 2.98
N ALA A 303 10.06 23.55 2.47
CA ALA A 303 10.87 22.37 2.28
C ALA A 303 11.22 21.70 3.62
N GLY A 304 10.99 20.38 3.69
CA GLY A 304 11.18 19.59 4.92
C GLY A 304 10.01 19.62 5.90
N GLY A 305 8.96 20.42 5.64
CA GLY A 305 7.74 20.42 6.45
C GLY A 305 6.88 19.18 6.25
N GLN A 306 6.00 18.90 7.20
CA GLN A 306 5.09 17.76 7.10
C GLN A 306 3.93 18.09 6.16
N LYS A 307 3.77 17.29 5.09
CA LYS A 307 2.64 17.38 4.16
C LYS A 307 1.66 16.21 4.31
N LYS A 308 2.21 14.99 4.45
CA LYS A 308 1.40 13.76 4.50
C LYS A 308 0.44 13.80 5.68
N GLY A 309 -0.86 13.65 5.40
CA GLY A 309 -1.94 13.70 6.38
C GLY A 309 -2.31 15.11 6.87
N CYS A 310 -1.58 16.14 6.44
CA CYS A 310 -1.94 17.53 6.73
C CYS A 310 -2.86 18.10 5.65
N PHE A 311 -3.76 19.00 6.06
CA PHE A 311 -4.78 19.60 5.20
C PHE A 311 -5.05 21.06 5.59
N ASN A 312 -5.62 21.82 4.66
CA ASN A 312 -6.27 23.09 4.98
C ASN A 312 -7.76 22.84 5.14
N LEU A 313 -8.40 23.44 6.14
CA LEU A 313 -9.84 23.35 6.33
C LEU A 313 -10.50 24.65 5.91
N VAL A 314 -11.26 24.58 4.82
CA VAL A 314 -12.09 25.66 4.31
C VAL A 314 -13.47 25.53 4.96
N ASP A 315 -13.66 26.22 6.08
CA ASP A 315 -14.92 26.26 6.81
C ASP A 315 -15.15 27.65 7.45
N PRO A 316 -16.03 28.49 6.87
CA PRO A 316 -16.33 29.80 7.42
C PRO A 316 -17.25 29.76 8.66
N GLY A 317 -17.83 28.61 9.01
CA GLY A 317 -18.88 28.48 10.05
C GLY A 317 -18.52 27.63 11.28
N LYS A 318 -17.40 26.88 11.27
CA LYS A 318 -16.91 26.02 12.37
C LYS A 318 -17.96 25.04 12.92
N CYS A 319 -18.80 24.46 12.07
CA CYS A 319 -19.77 23.45 12.46
C CYS A 319 -19.21 22.08 12.03
N HIS A 320 -18.59 21.38 12.98
CA HIS A 320 -17.94 20.09 12.77
C HIS A 320 -18.78 18.91 13.28
N ASP A 321 -20.02 19.19 13.65
CA ASP A 321 -20.96 18.29 14.27
C ASP A 321 -21.77 17.55 13.19
N GLN A 322 -21.30 16.33 12.90
CA GLN A 322 -22.09 15.18 12.40
C GLN A 322 -22.81 15.34 11.05
N GLY A 323 -22.19 16.10 10.13
CA GLY A 323 -22.65 16.24 8.75
C GLY A 323 -21.77 15.54 7.70
N GLU A 324 -21.69 16.20 6.55
CA GLU A 324 -20.87 15.80 5.41
C GLU A 324 -19.60 16.66 5.35
N ILE A 325 -18.44 16.01 5.20
CA ILE A 325 -17.15 16.68 5.01
C ILE A 325 -16.69 16.40 3.58
N LEU A 326 -16.48 17.46 2.81
CA LEU A 326 -15.93 17.33 1.48
C LEU A 326 -14.39 17.30 1.56
N LEU A 327 -13.76 16.54 0.68
CA LEU A 327 -12.31 16.50 0.52
C LEU A 327 -11.96 16.84 -0.93
N ALA A 328 -11.13 17.85 -1.14
CA ALA A 328 -10.69 18.30 -2.45
C ALA A 328 -9.16 18.24 -2.57
N GLU A 329 -8.65 18.15 -3.80
CA GLU A 329 -7.22 18.22 -4.06
C GLU A 329 -6.69 19.65 -3.90
N GLY A 330 -7.17 20.61 -4.69
CA GLY A 330 -6.67 21.99 -4.69
C GLY A 330 -7.45 22.96 -3.80
N TYR A 331 -6.79 24.01 -3.32
CA TYR A 331 -7.43 25.08 -2.54
C TYR A 331 -8.57 25.78 -3.29
N ALA A 332 -8.37 26.10 -4.58
CA ALA A 332 -9.42 26.76 -5.38
C ALA A 332 -10.67 25.90 -5.55
N THR A 333 -10.47 24.60 -5.80
CA THR A 333 -11.53 23.59 -5.83
C THR A 333 -12.23 23.53 -4.48
N GLY A 334 -11.47 23.46 -3.39
CA GLY A 334 -12.02 23.44 -2.02
C GLY A 334 -12.90 24.64 -1.69
N VAL A 335 -12.44 25.85 -2.02
CA VAL A 335 -13.24 27.07 -1.83
C VAL A 335 -14.49 27.08 -2.69
N SER A 336 -14.39 26.69 -3.97
CA SER A 336 -15.56 26.61 -4.85
C SER A 336 -16.63 25.67 -4.30
N LEU A 337 -16.22 24.50 -3.79
CA LEU A 337 -17.11 23.53 -3.15
C LEU A 337 -17.74 24.10 -1.87
N ASN A 338 -16.94 24.76 -1.02
CA ASN A 338 -17.43 25.37 0.21
C ASN A 338 -18.46 26.46 -0.08
N VAL A 339 -18.15 27.41 -0.97
CA VAL A 339 -19.07 28.51 -1.30
C VAL A 339 -20.34 27.99 -1.96
N ALA A 340 -20.24 26.96 -2.82
CA ALA A 340 -21.40 26.37 -3.50
C ALA A 340 -22.35 25.60 -2.56
N THR A 341 -21.86 25.09 -1.42
CA THR A 341 -22.63 24.16 -0.58
C THR A 341 -22.79 24.56 0.87
N GLY A 342 -21.97 25.48 1.37
CA GLY A 342 -21.84 25.78 2.79
C GLY A 342 -21.22 24.67 3.64
N LYS A 343 -20.75 23.57 3.04
CA LYS A 343 -20.18 22.42 3.77
C LYS A 343 -18.70 22.62 4.10
N PRO A 344 -18.19 22.06 5.20
CA PRO A 344 -16.76 22.07 5.49
C PRO A 344 -15.99 21.29 4.42
N VAL A 345 -14.89 21.87 3.93
CA VAL A 345 -14.05 21.25 2.90
C VAL A 345 -12.60 21.17 3.34
N ALA A 346 -12.06 19.95 3.42
CA ALA A 346 -10.64 19.72 3.61
C ALA A 346 -9.91 19.73 2.26
N VAL A 347 -8.74 20.36 2.20
CA VAL A 347 -7.90 20.45 1.01
C VAL A 347 -6.63 19.62 1.24
N ALA A 348 -6.43 18.60 0.41
CA ALA A 348 -5.31 17.65 0.50
C ALA A 348 -4.04 18.11 -0.22
N PHE A 349 -4.14 19.14 -1.06
CA PHE A 349 -3.09 19.74 -1.89
C PHE A 349 -2.55 18.92 -3.07
N ASP A 350 -2.63 17.59 -3.02
CA ASP A 350 -2.31 16.70 -4.13
C ASP A 350 -3.00 15.34 -4.02
N ALA A 351 -3.17 14.65 -5.15
CA ALA A 351 -3.79 13.33 -5.23
C ALA A 351 -3.10 12.27 -4.33
N GLY A 352 -1.78 12.38 -4.11
CA GLY A 352 -1.01 11.47 -3.28
C GLY A 352 -1.30 11.61 -1.78
N ASN A 353 -1.84 12.75 -1.36
CA ASN A 353 -2.18 13.04 0.03
C ASN A 353 -3.65 12.79 0.38
N LEU A 354 -4.54 12.63 -0.62
CA LEU A 354 -5.98 12.39 -0.41
C LEU A 354 -6.25 11.26 0.58
N GLU A 355 -5.55 10.13 0.45
CA GLU A 355 -5.70 8.99 1.36
C GLU A 355 -5.34 9.34 2.81
N GLY A 356 -4.18 10.00 3.01
CA GLY A 356 -3.72 10.36 4.35
C GLY A 356 -4.67 11.34 5.04
N VAL A 357 -5.21 12.30 4.30
CA VAL A 357 -6.18 13.26 4.81
C VAL A 357 -7.54 12.61 5.06
N ALA A 358 -8.01 11.75 4.17
CA ALA A 358 -9.27 11.02 4.37
C ALA A 358 -9.24 10.19 5.66
N ILE A 359 -8.14 9.46 5.90
CA ILE A 359 -7.95 8.67 7.13
C ILE A 359 -7.95 9.60 8.35
N ALA A 360 -7.17 10.69 8.32
CA ALA A 360 -7.12 11.65 9.42
C ALA A 360 -8.51 12.27 9.75
N LEU A 361 -9.31 12.55 8.73
CA LEU A 361 -10.68 13.05 8.90
C LEU A 361 -11.61 11.98 9.48
N ARG A 362 -11.49 10.72 9.04
CA ARG A 362 -12.30 9.62 9.57
C ARG A 362 -11.99 9.35 11.03
N ASP A 363 -10.71 9.36 11.41
CA ASP A 363 -10.29 9.17 12.80
C ASP A 363 -10.83 10.27 13.71
N LYS A 364 -10.82 11.52 13.22
CA LYS A 364 -11.31 12.68 13.97
C LYS A 364 -12.84 12.80 13.99
N PHE A 365 -13.50 12.41 12.90
CA PHE A 365 -14.94 12.48 12.72
C PHE A 365 -15.51 11.12 12.28
N PRO A 366 -15.59 10.13 13.20
CA PRO A 366 -15.96 8.75 12.86
C PRO A 366 -17.30 8.60 12.15
N GLU A 367 -18.26 9.46 12.47
CA GLU A 367 -19.63 9.43 11.91
C GLU A 367 -19.83 10.34 10.70
N ALA A 368 -18.85 11.18 10.34
CA ALA A 368 -19.00 12.12 9.24
C ALA A 368 -19.09 11.38 7.89
N LYS A 369 -19.93 11.88 6.98
CA LYS A 369 -19.94 11.40 5.60
C LYS A 369 -18.79 12.07 4.83
N ILE A 370 -17.72 11.32 4.58
CA ILE A 370 -16.54 11.82 3.85
C ILE A 370 -16.77 11.66 2.35
N VAL A 371 -16.70 12.78 1.63
CA VAL A 371 -17.01 12.85 0.20
C VAL A 371 -15.83 13.44 -0.55
N ILE A 372 -15.15 12.62 -1.34
CA ILE A 372 -13.95 13.02 -2.05
C ILE A 372 -14.34 13.56 -3.42
N CYS A 373 -14.11 14.86 -3.61
CA CYS A 373 -14.36 15.59 -4.84
C CYS A 373 -13.09 15.53 -5.70
N ALA A 374 -13.07 14.61 -6.68
CA ALA A 374 -11.87 14.31 -7.44
C ALA A 374 -11.73 15.19 -8.68
N ASP A 375 -10.49 15.51 -9.03
CA ASP A 375 -10.16 16.14 -10.31
C ASP A 375 -10.31 15.12 -11.46
N HIS A 376 -10.95 15.54 -12.54
CA HIS A 376 -11.21 14.73 -13.73
C HIS A 376 -10.20 15.04 -14.83
N ASP A 377 -8.97 14.52 -14.71
CA ASP A 377 -7.98 14.63 -15.79
C ASP A 377 -8.32 13.64 -16.92
N HIS A 378 -9.27 14.05 -17.77
CA HIS A 378 -9.83 13.26 -18.87
C HIS A 378 -8.89 13.12 -20.08
N THR A 379 -7.75 13.83 -20.07
CA THR A 379 -6.78 13.82 -21.18
C THR A 379 -5.76 12.69 -21.08
N LYS A 380 -5.63 12.08 -19.90
CA LYS A 380 -4.68 10.99 -19.63
C LYS A 380 -5.36 9.63 -19.69
N GLU A 381 -4.61 8.63 -20.14
CA GLU A 381 -5.05 7.22 -20.12
C GLU A 381 -5.37 6.75 -18.69
N HIS A 382 -4.55 7.19 -17.73
CA HIS A 382 -4.76 6.96 -16.30
C HIS A 382 -5.16 8.25 -15.59
N ASN A 383 -6.41 8.31 -15.12
CA ASN A 383 -6.90 9.43 -14.33
C ASN A 383 -6.51 9.22 -12.86
N ILE A 384 -5.26 9.55 -12.55
CA ILE A 384 -4.65 9.37 -11.23
C ILE A 384 -5.47 10.05 -10.12
N GLY A 385 -6.05 11.23 -10.38
CA GLY A 385 -6.89 11.96 -9.42
C GLY A 385 -8.11 11.15 -9.00
N VAL A 386 -8.87 10.63 -9.98
CA VAL A 386 -10.04 9.77 -9.71
C VAL A 386 -9.64 8.43 -9.09
N GLU A 387 -8.56 7.81 -9.55
CA GLU A 387 -8.06 6.55 -8.98
C GLU A 387 -7.67 6.70 -7.50
N LYS A 388 -6.94 7.76 -7.16
CA LYS A 388 -6.53 8.08 -5.78
C LYS A 388 -7.72 8.44 -4.90
N ALA A 389 -8.68 9.19 -5.44
CA ALA A 389 -9.92 9.48 -4.73
C ALA A 389 -10.71 8.20 -4.42
N LYS A 390 -10.81 7.25 -5.36
CA LYS A 390 -11.46 5.95 -5.12
C LYS A 390 -10.74 5.14 -4.04
N GLN A 391 -9.41 5.05 -4.09
CA GLN A 391 -8.60 4.37 -3.08
C GLN A 391 -8.81 4.98 -1.69
N ALA A 392 -8.80 6.31 -1.59
CA ALA A 392 -9.02 7.02 -0.35
C ALA A 392 -10.45 6.79 0.19
N ALA A 393 -11.47 6.87 -0.67
CA ALA A 393 -12.87 6.66 -0.29
C ALA A 393 -13.12 5.24 0.22
N GLU A 394 -12.57 4.23 -0.45
CA GLU A 394 -12.68 2.82 -0.05
C GLU A 394 -12.11 2.59 1.37
N LYS A 395 -10.95 3.17 1.68
CA LYS A 395 -10.30 3.02 2.98
C LYS A 395 -11.09 3.59 4.15
N VAL A 396 -11.94 4.60 3.90
CA VAL A 396 -12.66 5.32 4.96
C VAL A 396 -14.17 5.13 4.89
N GLY A 397 -14.67 4.24 4.02
CA GLY A 397 -16.11 4.12 3.76
C GLY A 397 -16.74 5.43 3.29
N GLY A 398 -15.99 6.23 2.53
CA GLY A 398 -16.45 7.47 1.91
C GLY A 398 -17.00 7.23 0.51
N CYS A 399 -17.33 8.31 -0.19
CA CYS A 399 -17.71 8.24 -1.60
C CYS A 399 -16.96 9.26 -2.46
N VAL A 400 -17.00 9.07 -3.77
CA VAL A 400 -16.30 9.95 -4.74
C VAL A 400 -17.32 10.64 -5.63
N ILE A 401 -17.17 11.94 -5.80
CA ILE A 401 -17.91 12.72 -6.80
C ILE A 401 -16.90 13.38 -7.74
N VAL A 402 -17.18 13.28 -9.03
CA VAL A 402 -16.34 13.81 -10.12
C VAL A 402 -17.17 14.85 -10.88
N PRO A 403 -16.60 16.01 -11.27
CA PRO A 403 -17.33 17.00 -12.05
C PRO A 403 -17.69 16.42 -13.43
N VAL A 404 -18.90 16.74 -13.87
CA VAL A 404 -19.42 16.35 -15.19
C VAL A 404 -19.41 17.56 -16.11
N PHE A 405 -18.64 17.44 -17.19
CA PHE A 405 -18.46 18.45 -18.22
C PHE A 405 -19.15 18.07 -19.53
N ASN A 406 -19.50 19.06 -20.34
CA ASN A 406 -19.94 18.85 -21.73
C ASN A 406 -18.74 18.75 -22.67
N LYS A 407 -18.99 18.49 -23.95
CA LYS A 407 -17.92 18.28 -24.94
C LYS A 407 -17.06 19.53 -25.12
N GLU A 408 -17.66 20.71 -25.06
CA GLU A 408 -16.99 21.99 -25.24
C GLU A 408 -16.03 22.28 -24.07
N GLU A 409 -16.45 22.00 -22.84
CA GLU A 409 -15.63 22.15 -21.63
C GLU A 409 -14.49 21.14 -21.57
N LEU A 410 -14.75 19.88 -21.91
CA LEU A 410 -13.68 18.87 -22.04
C LEU A 410 -12.66 19.29 -23.11
N SER A 411 -13.13 19.84 -24.23
CA SER A 411 -12.23 20.36 -25.29
C SER A 411 -11.43 21.58 -24.83
N ALA A 412 -11.97 22.37 -23.89
CA ALA A 412 -11.28 23.48 -23.24
C ALA A 412 -10.37 23.05 -22.08
N GLY A 413 -10.23 21.74 -21.83
CA GLY A 413 -9.35 21.18 -20.80
C GLY A 413 -9.84 21.42 -19.37
N ARG A 414 -11.16 21.49 -19.15
CA ARG A 414 -11.74 21.64 -17.81
C ARG A 414 -11.68 20.33 -17.05
N THR A 415 -11.14 20.36 -15.84
CA THR A 415 -10.88 19.13 -15.07
C THR A 415 -11.48 19.13 -13.66
N ASP A 416 -11.63 20.27 -13.00
CA ASP A 416 -11.99 20.31 -11.57
C ASP A 416 -13.31 21.05 -11.27
N PHE A 417 -13.79 21.03 -10.02
CA PHE A 417 -15.03 21.74 -9.66
C PHE A 417 -14.89 23.27 -9.71
N ASN A 418 -13.68 23.83 -9.63
CA ASN A 418 -13.46 25.27 -9.81
C ASN A 418 -13.65 25.65 -11.28
N ASP A 419 -13.17 24.82 -12.22
CA ASP A 419 -13.42 24.94 -13.64
C ASP A 419 -14.92 24.84 -13.99
N LEU A 420 -15.64 23.95 -13.31
CA LEU A 420 -17.10 23.86 -13.42
C LEU A 420 -17.78 25.13 -12.90
N ALA A 421 -17.32 25.67 -11.76
CA ALA A 421 -17.81 26.93 -11.22
C ALA A 421 -17.56 28.11 -12.18
N GLN A 422 -16.40 28.17 -12.82
CA GLN A 422 -16.07 29.23 -13.78
C GLN A 422 -16.87 29.14 -15.08
N SER A 423 -17.20 27.93 -15.53
CA SER A 423 -17.93 27.70 -16.79
C SER A 423 -19.44 27.82 -16.63
N ARG A 424 -20.01 27.34 -15.52
CA ARG A 424 -21.46 27.22 -15.32
C ARG A 424 -21.99 27.85 -14.04
N GLY A 425 -21.13 28.44 -13.22
CA GLY A 425 -21.49 29.05 -11.93
C GLY A 425 -21.51 28.07 -10.76
N LEU A 426 -21.51 28.61 -9.55
CA LEU A 426 -21.50 27.85 -8.29
C LEU A 426 -22.79 27.04 -8.07
N GLU A 427 -23.93 27.49 -8.62
CA GLU A 427 -25.20 26.76 -8.53
C GLU A 427 -25.13 25.39 -9.23
N GLU A 428 -24.39 25.29 -10.33
CA GLU A 428 -24.14 24.01 -11.01
C GLU A 428 -23.32 23.06 -10.14
N VAL A 429 -22.27 23.57 -9.50
CA VAL A 429 -21.42 22.79 -8.58
C VAL A 429 -22.29 22.22 -7.46
N GLY A 430 -23.11 23.07 -6.82
CA GLY A 430 -24.03 22.65 -5.77
C GLY A 430 -24.99 21.55 -6.25
N ARG A 431 -25.59 21.71 -7.43
CA ARG A 431 -26.51 20.72 -8.00
C ARG A 431 -25.85 19.39 -8.32
N GLN A 432 -24.64 19.38 -8.88
CA GLN A 432 -23.91 18.13 -9.15
C GLN A 432 -23.55 17.40 -7.85
N LEU A 433 -23.12 18.13 -6.82
CA LEU A 433 -22.86 17.55 -5.50
C LEU A 433 -24.11 16.99 -4.85
N SER A 434 -25.21 17.75 -4.78
CA SER A 434 -26.48 17.27 -4.21
C SER A 434 -26.97 16.00 -4.91
N ARG A 435 -26.83 15.94 -6.24
CA ARG A 435 -27.16 14.74 -7.01
C ARG A 435 -26.24 13.57 -6.66
N GLY A 436 -24.93 13.79 -6.58
CA GLY A 436 -23.95 12.75 -6.23
C GLY A 436 -24.15 12.19 -4.82
N LEU A 437 -24.38 13.08 -3.84
CA LEU A 437 -24.68 12.71 -2.45
C LEU A 437 -25.96 11.88 -2.32
N SER A 438 -26.94 12.12 -3.19
CA SER A 438 -28.21 11.39 -3.19
C SER A 438 -28.12 9.97 -3.77
N GLN A 439 -27.02 9.61 -4.45
CA GLN A 439 -26.83 8.27 -5.01
C GLN A 439 -26.61 7.22 -3.92
N GLU A 440 -27.09 5.99 -4.14
CA GLU A 440 -26.98 4.87 -3.20
C GLU A 440 -25.55 4.65 -2.67
N LYS A 441 -24.53 4.81 -3.51
CA LYS A 441 -23.11 4.67 -3.11
C LYS A 441 -22.63 5.73 -2.11
N CYS A 442 -23.31 6.87 -1.98
CA CYS A 442 -23.02 7.94 -1.02
C CYS A 442 -24.02 7.96 0.16
N ARG A 443 -25.13 7.21 0.08
CA ARG A 443 -26.04 6.99 1.21
C ARG A 443 -25.37 5.99 2.14
N GLY A 444 -24.64 6.48 3.14
CA GLY A 444 -24.10 5.62 4.21
C GLY A 444 -25.20 4.69 4.73
N VAL A 445 -24.83 3.43 5.02
CA VAL A 445 -25.76 2.41 5.52
C VAL A 445 -26.48 2.98 6.74
N GLU A 446 -27.77 3.27 6.60
CA GLU A 446 -28.65 3.51 7.75
C GLU A 446 -28.56 2.23 8.60
N ARG A 447 -27.88 2.32 9.75
CA ARG A 447 -27.82 1.23 10.73
C ARG A 447 -29.05 1.23 11.60
#